data_AF-A0A2M8Q817-F1
#
_entry.id   AF-A0A2M8Q817-F1
#
_cell.length_a   1.000
_cell.length_b   1.000
_cell.length_c   1.000
_cell.angle_alpha   90.00
_cell.angle_beta   90.00
_cell.angle_gamma   90.00
#
_symmetry.space_group_name_H-M   'P 1'
#
loop_
_entity.id
_entity.type
_entity.pdbx_description
1 polymer ?
#
loop_
_entity_poly.entity_id
_entity_poly.type
_entity_poly.pdbx_seq_one_letter_code
_entity_poly.pdbx_strand_id
1 'polypeptide(L)'
;RFDGQNELLAVVVQWSDAAFIEDQDMWWHAGLQREVFLYATGTPHLQDVFARGDLTDDLRNGVLRITAKAGFPGGDVAGCTLEAQLYDARGKAVFRKPLRADFSAPDFPRGEVSLEAEVAKPKLWSAETPNLYTLVVTLKTPNGEESSRCTVGFRKVEIRDRSLLINGKRVLIKGMN
;
A
#
# COMPACT_ATOMS: atom_id res chain seq x y z
N ARG A 1 -24.22 -4.36 -18.39
CA ARG A 1 -23.88 -3.33 -19.39
C ARG A 1 -24.71 -2.11 -19.02
N PHE A 2 -24.06 -1.05 -18.55
CA PHE A 2 -24.73 0.15 -18.03
C PHE A 2 -24.86 1.14 -19.20
N ASP A 3 -25.79 0.86 -20.12
CA ASP A 3 -25.79 1.50 -21.45
C ASP A 3 -26.69 2.75 -21.49
N GLY A 4 -27.10 3.25 -20.33
CA GLY A 4 -28.03 4.35 -20.18
C GLY A 4 -27.38 5.63 -19.66
N GLN A 5 -28.13 6.72 -19.76
CA GLN A 5 -27.81 7.96 -19.07
C GLN A 5 -27.89 7.73 -17.56
N ASN A 6 -26.86 8.17 -16.85
CA ASN A 6 -26.82 8.15 -15.38
C ASN A 6 -26.75 9.60 -14.88
N GLU A 7 -27.44 9.89 -13.79
CA GLU A 7 -27.40 11.19 -13.12
C GLU A 7 -26.69 11.03 -11.76
N LEU A 8 -25.78 11.95 -11.45
CA LEU A 8 -25.13 12.05 -10.15
C LEU A 8 -25.54 13.37 -9.50
N LEU A 9 -26.29 13.26 -8.40
CA LEU A 9 -26.70 14.40 -7.58
C LEU A 9 -26.02 14.30 -6.21
N ALA A 10 -25.34 15.37 -5.78
CA ALA A 10 -24.74 15.47 -4.46
C ALA A 10 -25.28 16.70 -3.72
N VAL A 11 -25.83 16.48 -2.53
CA VAL A 11 -26.24 17.54 -1.60
C VAL A 11 -25.23 17.57 -0.47
N VAL A 12 -24.46 18.65 -0.38
CA VAL A 12 -23.43 18.82 0.65
C VAL A 12 -23.91 19.85 1.66
N VAL A 13 -24.00 19.42 2.92
CA VAL A 13 -24.31 20.32 4.04
C VAL A 13 -23.03 20.82 4.68
N GLN A 14 -23.03 22.07 5.12
CA GLN A 14 -21.87 22.69 5.75
C GLN A 14 -21.69 22.26 7.21
N TRP A 15 -22.78 22.01 7.93
CA TRP A 15 -22.74 21.65 9.34
C TRP A 15 -23.48 20.34 9.59
N SER A 16 -22.86 19.49 10.42
CA SER A 16 -23.39 18.25 10.94
C SER A 16 -22.98 18.10 12.41
N ASP A 17 -23.46 17.04 13.06
CA ASP A 17 -22.97 16.62 14.37
C ASP A 17 -21.46 16.33 14.40
N ALA A 18 -20.88 15.88 13.27
CA ALA A 18 -19.44 15.67 13.14
C ALA A 18 -18.62 16.98 13.15
N ALA A 19 -19.23 18.15 12.91
CA ALA A 19 -18.51 19.42 12.96
C ALA A 19 -17.89 19.69 14.35
N PHE A 20 -18.44 19.10 15.42
CA PHE A 20 -17.89 19.18 16.77
C PHE A 20 -16.53 18.48 16.94
N ILE A 21 -16.13 17.58 16.03
CA ILE A 21 -14.81 16.94 16.01
C ILE A 21 -13.90 17.47 14.89
N GLU A 22 -14.38 18.46 14.11
CA GLU A 22 -13.68 19.13 13.01
C GLU A 22 -13.43 20.62 13.33
N ASP A 23 -13.27 20.95 14.62
CA ASP A 23 -13.03 22.31 15.13
C ASP A 23 -11.53 22.64 15.18
N GLN A 24 -10.87 22.58 14.02
CA GLN A 24 -9.49 23.06 13.90
C GLN A 24 -9.45 24.60 13.87
N ASP A 25 -8.35 25.19 14.35
CA ASP A 25 -8.06 26.62 14.20
C ASP A 25 -7.71 26.94 12.74
N MET A 26 -8.74 26.98 11.90
CA MET A 26 -8.67 27.18 10.45
C MET A 26 -9.96 27.81 9.92
N TRP A 27 -9.97 28.10 8.63
CA TRP A 27 -11.17 28.60 7.95
C TRP A 27 -12.23 27.51 7.79
N TRP A 28 -13.47 27.83 8.14
CA TRP A 28 -14.62 26.97 7.88
C TRP A 28 -14.98 27.01 6.40
N HIS A 29 -14.78 25.89 5.71
CA HIS A 29 -15.13 25.67 4.31
C HIS A 29 -16.13 24.53 4.17
N ALA A 30 -16.75 24.39 2.99
CA ALA A 30 -17.68 23.31 2.67
C ALA A 30 -17.58 22.92 1.19
N GLY A 31 -18.27 21.85 0.81
CA GLY A 31 -18.33 21.36 -0.57
C GLY A 31 -17.36 20.21 -0.85
N LEU A 32 -17.26 19.82 -2.12
CA LEU A 32 -16.37 18.76 -2.58
C LEU A 32 -14.95 19.29 -2.75
N GLN A 33 -14.12 19.12 -1.71
CA GLN A 33 -12.76 19.68 -1.63
C GLN A 33 -11.67 18.79 -2.25
N ARG A 34 -12.02 17.57 -2.68
CA ARG A 34 -11.11 16.61 -3.31
C ARG A 34 -11.73 16.05 -4.59
N GLU A 35 -10.91 15.37 -5.37
CA GLU A 35 -11.31 14.77 -6.64
C GLU A 35 -12.49 13.78 -6.52
N VAL A 36 -13.31 13.76 -7.55
CA VAL A 36 -14.38 12.78 -7.75
C VAL A 36 -14.13 12.12 -9.10
N PHE A 37 -14.01 10.80 -9.11
CA PHE A 37 -13.78 10.02 -10.32
C PHE A 37 -14.52 8.69 -10.25
N LEU A 38 -14.70 8.07 -11.42
CA LEU A 38 -15.19 6.71 -11.56
C LEU A 38 -14.05 5.82 -12.03
N TYR A 39 -14.01 4.61 -11.50
CA TYR A 39 -13.11 3.55 -11.95
C TYR A 39 -13.87 2.23 -11.92
N ALA A 40 -13.36 1.25 -12.67
CA ALA A 40 -13.91 -0.09 -12.72
C ALA A 40 -12.79 -1.10 -12.49
N THR A 41 -13.12 -2.18 -11.78
CA THR A 41 -12.20 -3.28 -11.48
C THR A 41 -12.81 -4.60 -11.92
N GLY A 42 -11.99 -5.66 -11.89
CA GLY A 42 -12.45 -7.02 -12.15
C GLY A 42 -13.28 -7.61 -11.02
N THR A 43 -13.77 -8.83 -11.22
CA THR A 43 -14.24 -9.70 -10.14
C THR A 43 -13.62 -11.08 -10.36
N PRO A 44 -12.63 -11.48 -9.53
CA PRO A 44 -12.02 -10.74 -8.42
C PRO A 44 -11.19 -9.51 -8.83
N HIS A 45 -10.93 -8.62 -7.86
CA HIS A 45 -10.03 -7.46 -8.00
C HIS A 45 -9.08 -7.32 -6.82
N LEU A 46 -8.02 -6.53 -7.00
CA LEU A 46 -7.08 -6.18 -5.94
C LEU A 46 -7.70 -5.10 -5.03
N GLN A 47 -8.27 -5.51 -3.90
CA GLN A 47 -9.01 -4.62 -3.00
C GLN A 47 -8.08 -3.78 -2.11
N ASP A 48 -6.99 -4.39 -1.61
CA ASP A 48 -6.04 -3.71 -0.73
C ASP A 48 -4.64 -4.30 -0.88
N VAL A 49 -3.63 -3.45 -0.71
CA VAL A 49 -2.21 -3.83 -0.69
C VAL A 49 -1.51 -3.02 0.40
N PHE A 50 -0.99 -3.73 1.39
CA PHE A 50 -0.11 -3.17 2.40
C PHE A 50 1.31 -3.69 2.21
N ALA A 51 2.23 -2.80 1.84
CA ALA A 51 3.64 -3.12 1.64
C ALA A 51 4.53 -2.37 2.63
N ARG A 52 5.45 -3.11 3.28
CA ARG A 52 6.39 -2.57 4.26
C ARG A 52 7.81 -3.03 3.95
N GLY A 53 8.72 -2.06 3.79
CA GLY A 53 10.17 -2.30 3.75
C GLY A 53 10.78 -2.05 5.14
N ASP A 54 11.12 -3.13 5.85
CA ASP A 54 11.80 -3.08 7.15
C ASP A 54 13.25 -3.55 7.02
N LEU A 55 13.97 -3.62 8.14
CA LEU A 55 15.32 -4.15 8.23
C LEU A 55 15.41 -5.31 9.23
N THR A 56 16.34 -6.23 8.96
CA THR A 56 16.80 -7.21 9.95
C THR A 56 17.34 -6.52 11.20
N ASP A 57 17.43 -7.24 12.32
CA ASP A 57 17.86 -6.66 13.60
C ASP A 57 19.31 -6.14 13.59
N ASP A 58 20.16 -6.72 12.75
CA ASP A 58 21.53 -6.25 12.50
C ASP A 58 21.60 -5.05 11.52
N LEU A 59 20.44 -4.59 11.02
CA LEU A 59 20.27 -3.49 10.05
C LEU A 59 21.00 -3.69 8.71
N ARG A 60 21.40 -4.92 8.37
CA ARG A 60 22.18 -5.19 7.15
C ARG A 60 21.33 -5.52 5.95
N ASN A 61 20.26 -6.28 6.14
CA ASN A 61 19.35 -6.71 5.09
C ASN A 61 17.98 -6.04 5.25
N GLY A 62 17.30 -5.87 4.14
CA GLY A 62 15.90 -5.48 4.10
C GLY A 62 14.99 -6.67 4.24
N VAL A 63 13.81 -6.44 4.82
CA VAL A 63 12.71 -7.40 4.81
C VAL A 63 11.52 -6.73 4.17
N LEU A 64 11.13 -7.20 3.00
CA LEU A 64 9.91 -6.78 2.32
C LEU A 64 8.75 -7.66 2.78
N ARG A 65 7.73 -7.05 3.37
CA ARG A 65 6.46 -7.70 3.73
C ARG A 65 5.33 -7.11 2.92
N ILE A 66 4.48 -7.98 2.39
CA ILE A 66 3.33 -7.60 1.58
C ILE A 66 2.14 -8.38 2.11
N THR A 67 1.05 -7.69 2.42
CA THR A 67 -0.26 -8.28 2.64
C THR A 67 -1.18 -7.74 1.55
N ALA A 68 -1.89 -8.62 0.86
CA ALA A 68 -2.84 -8.22 -0.17
C ALA A 68 -4.19 -8.88 0.06
N LYS A 69 -5.25 -8.13 -0.24
CA LYS A 69 -6.64 -8.60 -0.17
C LYS A 69 -7.26 -8.54 -1.55
N ALA A 70 -7.97 -9.60 -1.91
CA ALA A 70 -8.79 -9.64 -3.11
C ALA A 70 -10.25 -9.38 -2.73
N GLY A 71 -10.92 -8.52 -3.51
CA GLY A 71 -12.36 -8.31 -3.45
C GLY A 71 -13.06 -9.18 -4.51
N PHE A 72 -14.11 -9.90 -4.14
CA PHE A 72 -14.79 -10.88 -5.01
C PHE A 72 -16.31 -10.87 -4.78
N PRO A 73 -17.01 -9.74 -5.01
CA PRO A 73 -18.44 -9.65 -4.77
C PRO A 73 -19.23 -10.71 -5.57
N GLY A 74 -19.93 -11.60 -4.87
CA GLY A 74 -20.72 -12.67 -5.47
C GLY A 74 -19.90 -13.79 -6.15
N GLY A 75 -18.57 -13.79 -6.01
CA GLY A 75 -17.67 -14.77 -6.62
C GLY A 75 -16.77 -15.48 -5.61
N ASP A 76 -15.60 -15.92 -6.06
CA ASP A 76 -14.55 -16.52 -5.24
C ASP A 76 -13.15 -16.13 -5.75
N VAL A 77 -12.11 -16.64 -5.08
CA VAL A 77 -10.70 -16.42 -5.42
C VAL A 77 -10.02 -17.70 -5.89
N ALA A 78 -10.80 -18.69 -6.36
CA ALA A 78 -10.25 -19.96 -6.83
C ALA A 78 -9.42 -19.73 -8.10
N GLY A 79 -8.22 -20.31 -8.14
CA GLY A 79 -7.27 -20.12 -9.23
C GLY A 79 -6.69 -18.70 -9.33
N CYS A 80 -6.93 -17.84 -8.34
CA CYS A 80 -6.33 -16.51 -8.27
C CYS A 80 -4.96 -16.57 -7.59
N THR A 81 -3.98 -15.89 -8.17
CA THR A 81 -2.63 -15.80 -7.62
C THR A 81 -2.17 -14.35 -7.53
N LEU A 82 -1.38 -14.05 -6.51
CA LEU A 82 -0.68 -12.78 -6.38
C LEU A 82 0.74 -12.93 -6.90
N GLU A 83 1.18 -12.00 -7.74
CA GLU A 83 2.59 -11.80 -8.06
C GLU A 83 3.07 -10.45 -7.53
N ALA A 84 4.26 -10.41 -6.96
CA ALA A 84 4.86 -9.16 -6.47
C ALA A 84 6.32 -9.04 -6.94
N GLN A 85 6.62 -7.95 -7.65
CA GLN A 85 7.96 -7.67 -8.16
C GLN A 85 8.44 -6.29 -7.69
N LEU A 86 9.62 -6.28 -7.07
CA LEU A 86 10.30 -5.09 -6.62
C LEU A 86 11.33 -4.63 -7.66
N TYR A 87 11.37 -3.33 -7.93
CA TYR A 87 12.31 -2.67 -8.84
C TYR A 87 13.06 -1.57 -8.11
N ASP A 88 14.35 -1.43 -8.37
CA ASP A 88 15.15 -0.32 -7.85
C ASP A 88 14.84 1.01 -8.56
N ALA A 89 15.47 2.10 -8.12
CA ALA A 89 15.28 3.43 -8.69
C ALA A 89 15.65 3.55 -10.19
N ARG A 90 16.38 2.57 -10.76
CA ARG A 90 16.72 2.52 -12.19
C ARG A 90 15.78 1.60 -12.97
N GLY A 91 14.74 1.06 -12.33
CA GLY A 91 13.82 0.10 -12.94
C GLY A 91 14.39 -1.31 -13.06
N LYS A 92 15.52 -1.62 -12.41
CA LYS A 92 16.08 -2.98 -12.41
C LYS A 92 15.34 -3.84 -11.39
N ALA A 93 14.91 -5.02 -11.81
CA ALA A 93 14.28 -6.00 -10.93
C ALA A 93 15.25 -6.44 -9.81
N VAL A 94 14.77 -6.39 -8.56
CA VAL A 94 15.51 -6.80 -7.36
C VAL A 94 15.49 -8.32 -7.22
N PHE A 95 14.33 -8.94 -7.41
CA PHE A 95 14.19 -10.40 -7.42
C PHE A 95 14.33 -10.96 -8.83
N ARG A 96 14.91 -12.16 -8.95
CA ARG A 96 15.06 -12.88 -10.25
C ARG A 96 13.71 -13.28 -10.84
N LYS A 97 12.74 -13.62 -10.00
CA LYS A 97 11.36 -13.91 -10.35
C LYS A 97 10.44 -13.16 -9.36
N PRO A 98 9.22 -12.79 -9.77
CA PRO A 98 8.24 -12.25 -8.84
C PRO A 98 7.99 -13.23 -7.68
N LEU A 99 7.77 -12.68 -6.49
CA LEU A 99 7.22 -13.43 -5.36
C LEU A 99 5.79 -13.86 -5.71
N ARG A 100 5.36 -15.04 -5.24
CA ARG A 100 4.04 -15.60 -5.59
C ARG A 100 3.32 -16.18 -4.39
N ALA A 101 2.02 -15.92 -4.30
CA ALA A 101 1.11 -16.54 -3.34
C ALA A 101 -0.20 -16.94 -4.03
N ASP A 102 -0.86 -17.97 -3.50
CA ASP A 102 -2.16 -18.45 -3.96
C ASP A 102 -3.23 -18.08 -2.93
N PHE A 103 -4.33 -17.46 -3.38
CA PHE A 103 -5.45 -17.06 -2.51
C PHE A 103 -6.30 -18.24 -2.02
N SER A 104 -6.09 -19.45 -2.56
CA SER A 104 -6.70 -20.69 -2.11
C SER A 104 -5.89 -21.44 -1.04
N ALA A 105 -4.69 -20.94 -0.69
CA ALA A 105 -3.89 -21.53 0.37
C ALA A 105 -4.64 -21.44 1.72
N PRO A 106 -4.64 -22.52 2.54
CA PRO A 106 -5.38 -22.55 3.81
C PRO A 106 -4.76 -21.69 4.91
N ASP A 107 -3.61 -21.08 4.65
CA ASP A 107 -2.78 -20.38 5.63
C ASP A 107 -3.35 -19.02 6.06
N PHE A 108 -4.33 -18.48 5.32
CA PHE A 108 -4.86 -17.15 5.51
C PHE A 108 -6.40 -17.11 5.48
N PRO A 109 -7.03 -16.07 6.05
CA PRO A 109 -8.44 -15.80 5.82
C PRO A 109 -8.73 -15.78 4.31
N ARG A 110 -9.90 -16.31 3.94
CA ARG A 110 -10.33 -16.34 2.53
C ARG A 110 -10.21 -14.95 1.90
N GLY A 111 -9.46 -14.85 0.81
CA GLY A 111 -9.26 -13.59 0.08
C GLY A 111 -8.10 -12.73 0.55
N GLU A 112 -7.28 -13.22 1.48
CA GLU A 112 -6.06 -12.55 1.94
C GLU A 112 -4.84 -13.45 1.68
N VAL A 113 -3.70 -12.85 1.33
CA VAL A 113 -2.42 -13.53 1.26
C VAL A 113 -1.32 -12.63 1.81
N SER A 114 -0.26 -13.24 2.35
CA SER A 114 0.96 -12.53 2.74
C SER A 114 2.20 -13.11 2.08
N LEU A 115 3.15 -12.23 1.75
CA LEU A 115 4.46 -12.55 1.19
C LEU A 115 5.54 -11.87 2.02
N GLU A 116 6.64 -12.59 2.27
CA GLU A 116 7.83 -12.03 2.91
C GLU A 116 9.07 -12.44 2.10
N ALA A 117 9.99 -11.50 1.91
CA ALA A 117 11.27 -11.77 1.25
C ALA A 117 12.38 -10.86 1.78
N GLU A 118 13.57 -11.43 1.94
CA GLU A 118 14.78 -10.65 2.24
C GLU A 118 15.32 -9.96 0.98
N VAL A 119 15.80 -8.73 1.18
CA VAL A 119 16.54 -7.96 0.17
C VAL A 119 17.94 -7.72 0.71
N ALA A 120 18.95 -8.30 0.06
CA ALA A 120 20.33 -8.15 0.51
C ALA A 120 20.82 -6.70 0.34
N LYS A 121 21.31 -6.10 1.43
CA LYS A 121 21.94 -4.75 1.45
C LYS A 121 21.16 -3.69 0.65
N PRO A 122 19.87 -3.42 0.98
CA PRO A 122 19.08 -2.45 0.24
C PRO A 122 19.63 -1.04 0.43
N LYS A 123 19.36 -0.15 -0.52
CA LYS A 123 19.55 1.28 -0.28
C LYS A 123 18.49 1.75 0.71
N LEU A 124 18.93 2.22 1.88
CA LEU A 124 18.03 2.65 2.94
C LEU A 124 17.35 3.97 2.60
N TRP A 125 16.09 4.11 3.00
CA TRP A 125 15.37 5.37 2.96
C TRP A 125 15.65 6.18 4.23
N SER A 126 15.86 7.49 4.06
CA SER A 126 15.82 8.50 5.12
C SER A 126 15.38 9.84 4.52
N ALA A 127 15.06 10.83 5.35
CA ALA A 127 14.78 12.19 4.87
C ALA A 127 15.98 12.83 4.14
N GLU A 128 17.21 12.45 4.49
CA GLU A 128 18.45 12.93 3.87
C GLU A 128 18.77 12.21 2.56
N THR A 129 18.42 10.92 2.47
CA THR A 129 18.66 10.05 1.32
C THR A 129 17.39 9.23 1.01
N PRO A 130 16.45 9.79 0.22
CA PRO A 130 15.12 9.21 0.02
C PRO A 130 15.14 8.10 -1.03
N ASN A 131 15.92 7.03 -0.81
CA ASN A 131 15.96 5.90 -1.72
C ASN A 131 14.60 5.18 -1.73
N LEU A 132 13.98 5.12 -2.91
CA LEU A 132 12.70 4.46 -3.12
C LEU A 132 12.84 3.33 -4.13
N TYR A 133 12.12 2.26 -3.84
CA TYR A 133 11.87 1.14 -4.72
C TYR A 133 10.44 1.22 -5.23
N THR A 134 10.19 0.61 -6.37
CA THR A 134 8.84 0.43 -6.91
C THR A 134 8.42 -1.02 -6.70
N LEU A 135 7.31 -1.22 -6.00
CA LEU A 135 6.64 -2.51 -5.92
C LEU A 135 5.47 -2.52 -6.91
N VAL A 136 5.46 -3.51 -7.80
CA VAL A 136 4.31 -3.85 -8.64
C VAL A 136 3.69 -5.11 -8.08
N VAL A 137 2.40 -5.05 -7.77
CA VAL A 137 1.60 -6.18 -7.28
C VAL A 137 0.53 -6.48 -8.31
N THR A 138 0.50 -7.72 -8.79
CA THR A 138 -0.41 -8.17 -9.83
C THR A 138 -1.28 -9.30 -9.31
N LEU A 139 -2.59 -9.10 -9.31
CA LEU A 139 -3.57 -10.16 -9.13
C LEU A 139 -3.80 -10.82 -10.50
N LYS A 140 -3.49 -12.11 -10.60
CA LYS A 140 -3.83 -12.94 -11.76
C LYS A 140 -5.06 -13.76 -11.44
N THR A 141 -6.04 -13.69 -12.33
CA THR A 141 -7.31 -14.42 -12.25
C THR A 141 -7.47 -15.28 -13.50
N PRO A 142 -8.42 -16.25 -13.51
CA PRO A 142 -8.76 -16.98 -14.73
C PRO A 142 -9.23 -16.10 -15.89
N ASN A 143 -9.74 -14.89 -15.60
CA ASN A 143 -10.35 -13.99 -16.58
C ASN A 143 -9.43 -12.84 -17.03
N GLY A 144 -8.20 -12.77 -16.50
CA GLY A 144 -7.26 -11.68 -16.77
C GLY A 144 -6.43 -11.31 -15.56
N GLU A 145 -5.74 -10.17 -15.63
CA GLU A 145 -4.90 -9.67 -14.56
C GLU A 145 -5.18 -8.20 -14.25
N GLU A 146 -5.00 -7.84 -12.99
CA GLU A 146 -5.06 -6.46 -12.49
C GLU A 146 -3.78 -6.16 -11.74
N SER A 147 -3.24 -4.95 -11.91
CA SER A 147 -1.99 -4.55 -11.27
C SER A 147 -2.13 -3.22 -10.55
N SER A 148 -1.51 -3.13 -9.38
CA SER A 148 -1.30 -1.90 -8.64
C SER A 148 0.18 -1.67 -8.38
N ARG A 149 0.55 -0.41 -8.16
CA ARG A 149 1.92 0.02 -7.90
C ARG A 149 1.97 0.88 -6.66
N CYS A 150 2.95 0.63 -5.80
CA CYS A 150 3.30 1.53 -4.71
C CYS A 150 4.83 1.70 -4.60
N THR A 151 5.26 2.71 -3.86
CA THR A 151 6.68 2.92 -3.54
C THR A 151 7.02 2.34 -2.18
N VAL A 152 8.17 1.69 -2.07
CA VAL A 152 8.69 1.12 -0.83
C VAL A 152 10.04 1.75 -0.48
N GLY A 153 10.15 2.28 0.73
CA GLY A 153 11.44 2.68 1.33
C GLY A 153 11.82 1.72 2.44
N PHE A 154 13.04 1.18 2.40
CA PHE A 154 13.55 0.33 3.48
C PHE A 154 14.07 1.20 4.62
N ARG A 155 13.34 1.20 5.74
CA ARG A 155 13.75 1.91 6.96
C ARG A 155 13.31 1.17 8.20
N LYS A 156 14.07 1.30 9.28
CA LYS A 156 13.64 0.90 10.62
C LYS A 156 13.49 2.12 11.49
N VAL A 157 12.33 2.24 12.15
CA VAL A 157 12.07 3.29 13.14
C VAL A 157 11.77 2.62 14.46
N GLU A 158 12.51 3.00 15.49
CA GLU A 158 12.42 2.38 16.80
C GLU A 158 12.66 3.42 17.90
N ILE A 159 12.13 3.13 19.09
CA ILE A 159 12.49 3.84 20.32
C ILE A 159 13.37 2.89 21.13
N ARG A 160 14.61 3.29 21.38
CA ARG A 160 15.55 2.54 22.22
C ARG A 160 16.26 3.50 23.15
N ASP A 161 16.36 3.15 24.42
CA ASP A 161 17.02 4.00 25.44
C ASP A 161 16.52 5.44 25.42
N ARG A 162 15.18 5.61 25.32
CA ARG A 162 14.47 6.90 25.23
C ARG A 162 14.86 7.77 24.02
N SER A 163 15.48 7.18 23.00
CA SER A 163 15.86 7.86 21.77
C SER A 163 15.03 7.34 20.60
N LEU A 164 14.49 8.26 19.80
CA LEU A 164 13.93 7.94 18.48
C LEU A 164 15.09 7.68 17.51
N LEU A 165 15.14 6.47 16.96
CA LEU A 165 16.14 6.06 16.00
C LEU A 165 15.50 5.86 14.63
N ILE A 166 16.20 6.30 13.58
CA ILE A 166 15.94 5.91 12.20
C ILE A 166 17.18 5.20 11.69
N ASN A 167 17.04 3.95 11.26
CA ASN A 167 18.13 3.10 10.79
C ASN A 167 19.29 3.01 11.81
N GLY A 168 18.94 2.85 13.09
CA GLY A 168 19.90 2.75 14.21
C GLY A 168 20.56 4.07 14.63
N LYS A 169 20.20 5.20 14.00
CA LYS A 169 20.77 6.52 14.33
C LYS A 169 19.74 7.41 14.99
N ARG A 170 20.12 8.08 16.08
CA ARG A 170 19.28 9.07 16.75
C ARG A 170 18.98 10.23 15.81
N VAL A 171 17.72 10.65 15.77
CA VAL A 171 17.28 11.79 14.94
C VAL A 171 16.83 12.96 15.79
N LEU A 172 17.04 14.17 15.26
CA LEU A 172 16.46 15.40 15.78
C LEU A 172 15.34 15.82 14.82
N ILE A 173 14.11 15.95 15.33
CA ILE A 173 12.98 16.40 14.54
C ILE A 173 13.05 17.91 14.38
N LYS A 174 13.31 18.37 13.15
CA LYS A 174 13.29 19.78 12.76
C LYS A 174 12.04 20.04 11.90
N GLY A 175 10.87 19.91 12.52
CA GLY A 175 9.57 19.98 11.86
C GLY A 175 8.96 21.38 11.88
N MET A 176 7.94 21.57 11.06
CA MET A 176 6.95 22.66 11.10
C MET A 176 5.56 22.01 10.98
N ASN A 177 4.54 22.65 11.55
CA ASN A 177 3.15 22.23 11.36
C ASN A 177 2.58 22.85 10.08
#